data_AF-A0AAU6GS44-F1
#
_entry.id   AF-A0AAU6GS44-F1
#
_cell.length_a   1.000
_cell.length_b   1.000
_cell.length_c   1.000
_cell.angle_alpha   90.00
_cell.angle_beta   90.00
_cell.angle_gamma   90.00
#
_symmetry.space_group_name_H-M   'P 1'
#
loop_
_entity.id
_entity.type
_entity.pdbx_description
1 polymer ?
#
loop_
_entity_poly.entity_id
_entity_poly.type
_entity_poly.pdbx_seq_one_letter_code
_entity_poly.pdbx_strand_id
1 'polypeptide(L)'
;MSSRTADIDFTFAHELTVRAGIRALTATGWALEDPLSFMVNDDDDLYDWRTTTRDHTQDVLAILDAPEHANHHVAVCIYHGKASTGGQLLFFPGRMTCSFIPTINRRRLPDSVEFTDLSWYMHTLVPPLLTVGLKSYEACDIGH
;
A
#
# COMPACT_ATOMS: atom_id res chain seq x y z
N MET A 1 -14.92 21.81 0.44
CA MET A 1 -13.68 21.37 1.10
C MET A 1 -12.69 21.09 -0.01
N SER A 2 -11.48 21.65 0.04
CA SER A 2 -10.43 21.31 -0.94
C SER A 2 -10.13 19.81 -0.83
N SER A 3 -10.11 19.11 -1.96
CA SER A 3 -9.75 17.70 -2.01
C SER A 3 -8.23 17.64 -2.06
N ARG A 4 -7.59 17.06 -1.04
CA ARG A 4 -6.13 16.84 -1.04
C ARG A 4 -5.81 15.36 -1.16
N THR A 5 -4.96 15.02 -2.12
CA THR A 5 -4.46 13.66 -2.34
C THR A 5 -3.01 13.61 -1.87
N ALA A 6 -2.64 12.53 -1.20
CA ALA A 6 -1.26 12.24 -0.87
C ALA A 6 -0.95 10.81 -1.30
N ASP A 7 0.28 10.57 -1.72
CA ASP A 7 0.76 9.28 -2.17
C ASP A 7 2.28 9.21 -1.96
N ILE A 8 2.77 7.97 -1.84
CA ILE A 8 4.19 7.67 -1.73
C ILE A 8 4.49 6.55 -2.71
N ASP A 9 5.20 6.88 -3.78
CA ASP A 9 5.59 5.95 -4.82
C ASP A 9 6.96 5.36 -4.51
N PHE A 10 7.05 4.03 -4.60
CA PHE A 10 8.24 3.23 -4.35
C PHE A 10 8.69 2.56 -5.64
N THR A 11 10.00 2.59 -5.92
CA THR A 11 10.62 1.83 -7.02
C THR A 11 11.62 0.83 -6.46
N PHE A 12 11.53 -0.41 -6.91
CA PHE A 12 12.35 -1.54 -6.46
C PHE A 12 13.38 -1.94 -7.52
N ALA A 13 14.50 -2.50 -7.07
CA ALA A 13 15.55 -3.01 -7.94
C ALA A 13 15.20 -4.33 -8.66
N HIS A 14 14.21 -5.05 -8.13
CA HIS A 14 13.68 -6.31 -8.66
C HIS A 14 12.18 -6.38 -8.41
N GLU A 15 11.51 -7.31 -9.07
CA GLU A 15 10.08 -7.56 -8.89
C GLU A 15 9.76 -7.90 -7.43
N LEU A 16 8.77 -7.21 -6.86
CA LEU A 16 8.32 -7.40 -5.49
C LEU A 16 6.93 -8.05 -5.47
N THR A 17 6.87 -9.30 -5.01
CA THR A 17 5.58 -9.93 -4.68
C THR A 17 4.89 -9.17 -3.55
N VAL A 18 3.55 -9.11 -3.59
CA VAL A 18 2.72 -8.51 -2.52
C VAL A 18 3.04 -9.17 -1.19
N ARG A 19 3.16 -10.51 -1.15
CA ARG A 19 3.53 -11.25 0.06
C ARG A 19 4.86 -10.79 0.66
N ALA A 20 5.89 -10.59 -0.15
CA ALA A 20 7.19 -10.11 0.33
C ALA A 20 7.11 -8.68 0.87
N GLY A 21 6.39 -7.79 0.18
CA GLY A 21 6.16 -6.42 0.64
C GLY A 21 5.44 -6.37 1.99
N ILE A 22 4.31 -7.07 2.12
CA ILE A 22 3.55 -7.17 3.38
C ILE A 22 4.42 -7.76 4.48
N ARG A 23 5.14 -8.85 4.21
CA ARG A 23 6.02 -9.49 5.20
C ARG A 23 7.07 -8.51 5.72
N ALA A 24 7.69 -7.70 4.86
CA ALA A 24 8.66 -6.69 5.29
C ALA A 24 8.03 -5.66 6.23
N LEU A 25 6.84 -5.17 5.88
CA LEU A 25 6.13 -4.14 6.64
C LEU A 25 5.64 -4.61 8.01
N THR A 26 5.43 -5.92 8.22
CA THR A 26 5.05 -6.46 9.54
C THR A 26 6.08 -6.17 10.63
N ALA A 27 7.36 -6.04 10.26
CA ALA A 27 8.43 -5.70 11.20
C ALA A 27 8.27 -4.30 11.83
N THR A 28 7.53 -3.39 11.18
CA THR A 28 7.26 -2.04 11.66
C THR A 28 5.81 -1.82 12.09
N GLY A 29 5.05 -2.89 12.32
CA GLY A 29 3.71 -2.83 12.91
C GLY A 29 2.57 -2.65 11.91
N TRP A 30 2.84 -2.74 10.62
CA TRP A 30 1.80 -2.85 9.59
C TRP A 30 1.27 -4.26 9.50
N ALA A 31 -0.02 -4.38 9.21
CA ALA A 31 -0.66 -5.64 8.90
C ALA A 31 -1.68 -5.42 7.78
N LEU A 32 -2.17 -6.51 7.19
CA LEU A 32 -3.35 -6.44 6.35
C LEU A 32 -4.54 -5.92 7.17
N GLU A 33 -5.35 -5.06 6.53
CA GLU A 33 -6.58 -4.54 7.13
C GLU A 33 -7.54 -5.67 7.54
N ASP A 34 -8.41 -5.37 8.50
CA ASP A 34 -9.53 -6.23 8.89
C ASP A 34 -10.83 -5.41 8.87
N PRO A 35 -11.82 -5.75 8.01
CA PRO A 35 -11.78 -6.84 7.04
C PRO A 35 -10.74 -6.63 5.93
N LEU A 36 -10.35 -7.72 5.27
CA LEU A 36 -9.26 -7.74 4.30
C LEU A 36 -9.77 -7.25 2.94
N SER A 37 -9.31 -6.09 2.51
CA SER A 37 -9.72 -5.45 1.25
C SER A 37 -8.61 -5.55 0.20
N PHE A 38 -8.92 -6.08 -0.98
CA PHE A 38 -7.96 -6.27 -2.07
C PHE A 38 -8.61 -6.08 -3.44
N MET A 39 -7.79 -5.90 -4.47
CA MET A 39 -8.23 -5.71 -5.86
C MET A 39 -7.22 -6.35 -6.82
N VAL A 40 -7.73 -6.94 -7.89
CA VAL A 40 -6.99 -7.27 -9.11
C VAL A 40 -7.69 -6.51 -10.23
N ASN A 41 -6.94 -5.79 -11.05
CA ASN A 41 -7.50 -5.04 -12.18
C ASN A 41 -7.25 -5.82 -13.47
N ASP A 42 -8.07 -6.84 -13.71
CA ASP A 42 -8.07 -7.69 -14.90
C ASP A 42 -9.08 -7.17 -15.94
N ASP A 43 -8.55 -6.55 -16.99
CA ASP A 43 -9.19 -6.25 -18.29
C ASP A 43 -10.35 -5.24 -18.38
N ASP A 44 -11.17 -5.03 -17.35
CA ASP A 44 -12.31 -4.08 -17.44
C ASP A 44 -12.05 -2.70 -16.81
N ASP A 45 -10.87 -2.46 -16.22
CA ASP A 45 -10.50 -1.19 -15.56
C ASP A 45 -11.52 -0.69 -14.51
N LEU A 46 -12.36 -1.59 -13.98
CA LEU A 46 -13.45 -1.24 -13.07
C LEU A 46 -12.99 -1.08 -11.62
N TYR A 47 -11.72 -1.34 -11.30
CA TYR A 47 -11.17 -1.28 -9.93
C TYR A 47 -12.08 -1.98 -8.91
N ASP A 48 -12.48 -3.22 -9.21
CA ASP A 48 -13.43 -3.97 -8.39
C ASP A 48 -12.79 -4.46 -7.08
N TRP A 49 -13.01 -3.69 -6.01
CA TRP A 49 -12.51 -4.02 -4.67
C TRP A 49 -13.33 -5.15 -4.05
N ARG A 50 -12.64 -6.20 -3.64
CA ARG A 50 -13.19 -7.37 -2.96
C ARG A 50 -12.83 -7.32 -1.48
N THR A 51 -13.74 -7.77 -0.62
CA THR A 51 -13.54 -7.83 0.84
C THR A 51 -13.71 -9.27 1.33
N THR A 52 -12.85 -9.71 2.24
CA THR A 52 -12.94 -11.03 2.89
C THR A 52 -12.44 -10.97 4.34
N THR A 53 -12.47 -12.09 5.04
CA THR A 53 -11.97 -12.21 6.42
C THR A 53 -10.48 -12.57 6.44
N ARG A 54 -9.83 -12.36 7.59
CA ARG A 54 -8.42 -12.69 7.79
C ARG A 54 -8.08 -14.17 7.61
N ASP A 55 -9.05 -15.07 7.76
CA ASP A 55 -8.84 -16.50 7.57
C ASP A 55 -8.42 -16.83 6.13
N HIS A 56 -8.78 -15.97 5.17
CA HIS A 56 -8.42 -16.08 3.75
C HIS A 56 -7.15 -15.34 3.36
N THR A 57 -6.33 -14.88 4.33
CA THR A 57 -5.11 -14.12 4.04
C THR A 57 -4.18 -14.83 3.06
N GLN A 58 -3.98 -16.14 3.23
CA GLN A 58 -3.07 -16.90 2.37
C GLN A 58 -3.60 -17.03 0.95
N ASP A 59 -4.91 -17.22 0.80
CA ASP A 59 -5.60 -17.32 -0.49
C ASP A 59 -5.52 -15.98 -1.23
N VAL A 60 -5.80 -14.87 -0.55
CA VAL A 60 -5.70 -13.52 -1.12
C VAL A 60 -4.28 -13.23 -1.59
N LEU A 61 -3.27 -13.49 -0.77
CA LEU A 61 -1.87 -13.28 -1.17
C LEU A 61 -1.47 -14.20 -2.33
N ALA A 62 -1.99 -15.43 -2.41
CA ALA A 62 -1.74 -16.32 -3.54
C ALA A 62 -2.39 -15.81 -4.84
N ILE A 63 -3.59 -15.24 -4.76
CA ILE A 63 -4.26 -14.59 -5.89
C ILE A 63 -3.41 -13.40 -6.35
N LEU A 64 -3.09 -12.44 -5.46
CA LEU A 64 -2.40 -11.21 -5.85
C LEU A 64 -1.00 -11.45 -6.45
N ASP A 65 -0.32 -12.53 -6.02
CA ASP A 65 0.99 -12.96 -6.52
C ASP A 65 0.91 -13.97 -7.67
N ALA A 66 -0.29 -14.33 -8.15
CA ALA A 66 -0.45 -15.30 -9.23
C ALA A 66 0.19 -14.77 -10.54
N PRO A 67 0.91 -15.62 -11.31
CA PRO A 67 1.58 -15.19 -12.55
C PRO A 67 0.63 -14.57 -13.57
N GLU A 68 -0.62 -15.03 -13.63
CA GLU A 68 -1.68 -14.48 -14.48
C GLU A 68 -2.06 -13.03 -14.15
N HIS A 69 -1.69 -12.52 -12.97
CA HIS A 69 -1.91 -11.13 -12.56
C HIS A 69 -0.63 -10.28 -12.59
N ALA A 70 0.51 -10.82 -13.04
CA ALA A 70 1.79 -10.10 -13.07
C ALA A 70 1.75 -8.82 -13.91
N ASN A 71 0.90 -8.80 -14.96
CA ASN A 71 0.70 -7.65 -15.84
C ASN A 71 -0.49 -6.78 -15.46
N HIS A 72 -1.16 -7.07 -14.34
CA HIS A 72 -2.30 -6.30 -13.83
C HIS A 72 -1.89 -5.45 -12.65
N HIS A 73 -2.61 -4.34 -12.44
CA HIS A 73 -2.56 -3.67 -11.16
C HIS A 73 -3.18 -4.58 -10.11
N VAL A 74 -2.53 -4.70 -8.95
CA VAL A 74 -3.11 -5.39 -7.80
C VAL A 74 -2.96 -4.51 -6.58
N ALA A 75 -3.94 -4.52 -5.68
CA ALA A 75 -3.94 -3.66 -4.52
C ALA A 75 -4.41 -4.39 -3.27
N VAL A 76 -3.96 -3.91 -2.13
CA VAL A 76 -4.37 -4.41 -0.82
C VAL A 76 -4.34 -3.30 0.21
N CYS A 77 -5.30 -3.29 1.13
CA CYS A 77 -5.30 -2.37 2.25
C CYS A 77 -4.42 -2.89 3.41
N ILE A 78 -3.61 -1.98 3.95
CA ILE A 78 -2.78 -2.22 5.14
C ILE A 78 -3.11 -1.22 6.24
N TYR A 79 -2.92 -1.64 7.48
CA TYR A 79 -3.23 -0.88 8.67
C TYR A 79 -2.12 -1.00 9.71
N HIS A 80 -1.74 0.13 10.31
CA HIS A 80 -0.77 0.21 11.38
C HIS A 80 -1.50 0.31 12.73
N GLY A 81 -1.65 -0.82 13.42
CA GLY A 81 -2.53 -0.96 14.60
C GLY A 81 -2.26 0.04 15.73
N LYS A 82 -0.99 0.28 16.07
CA LYS A 82 -0.60 1.19 17.17
C LYS A 82 -0.84 2.67 16.87
N ALA A 83 -0.79 3.06 15.59
CA ALA A 83 -0.95 4.45 15.17
C ALA A 83 -2.34 4.74 14.60
N SER A 84 -3.18 3.69 14.55
CA SER A 84 -4.56 3.73 14.08
C SER A 84 -4.74 4.40 12.71
N THR A 85 -3.82 4.13 11.78
CA THR A 85 -3.82 4.68 10.43
C THR A 85 -3.45 3.61 9.42
N GLY A 86 -3.84 3.80 8.17
CA GLY A 86 -3.67 2.82 7.11
C GLY A 86 -3.77 3.43 5.72
N GLY A 87 -3.73 2.56 4.73
CA GLY A 87 -3.85 2.96 3.34
C GLY A 87 -3.83 1.78 2.40
N GLN A 88 -3.89 2.10 1.11
CA GLN A 88 -3.80 1.14 0.03
C GLN A 88 -2.35 1.00 -0.40
N LEU A 89 -1.88 -0.23 -0.58
CA LEU A 89 -0.71 -0.54 -1.38
C LEU A 89 -1.18 -0.96 -2.76
N LEU A 90 -0.81 -0.20 -3.78
CA LEU A 90 -1.08 -0.48 -5.19
C LEU A 90 0.22 -0.95 -5.84
N PHE A 91 0.25 -2.16 -6.35
CA PHE A 91 1.38 -2.72 -7.10
C PHE A 91 1.07 -2.64 -8.58
N PHE A 92 1.98 -2.04 -9.34
CA PHE A 92 1.83 -1.85 -10.78
C PHE A 92 2.22 -3.13 -11.55
N PRO A 93 1.85 -3.21 -12.84
CA PRO A 93 2.33 -4.25 -13.75
C PRO A 93 3.86 -4.40 -13.70
N GLY A 94 4.35 -5.64 -13.71
CA GLY A 94 5.78 -5.94 -13.60
C GLY A 94 6.36 -5.80 -12.19
N ARG A 95 5.58 -5.38 -11.19
CA ARG A 95 5.93 -5.45 -9.75
C ARG A 95 7.22 -4.72 -9.35
N MET A 96 7.74 -3.83 -10.18
CA MET A 96 8.91 -3.01 -9.86
C MET A 96 8.56 -1.68 -9.19
N THR A 97 7.27 -1.32 -9.19
CA THR A 97 6.77 -0.12 -8.53
C THR A 97 5.56 -0.44 -7.66
N CYS A 98 5.44 0.29 -6.55
CA CYS A 98 4.30 0.22 -5.65
C CYS A 98 3.98 1.62 -5.11
N SER A 99 2.72 2.01 -5.06
CA SER A 99 2.27 3.24 -4.44
C SER A 99 1.60 2.94 -3.10
N PHE A 100 1.88 3.75 -2.08
CA PHE A 100 1.11 3.78 -0.85
C PHE A 100 0.25 5.05 -0.79
N ILE A 101 -1.06 4.85 -0.66
CA ILE A 101 -2.05 5.93 -0.61
C ILE A 101 -2.71 5.90 0.78
N PRO A 102 -2.50 6.91 1.65
CA PRO A 102 -3.03 6.93 3.01
C PRO A 102 -4.53 7.27 3.02
N THR A 103 -5.36 6.23 2.88
CA THR A 103 -6.82 6.35 2.79
C THR A 103 -7.55 6.00 4.09
N ILE A 104 -6.92 5.33 5.05
CA ILE A 104 -7.56 4.87 6.29
C ILE A 104 -7.06 5.71 7.46
N ASN A 105 -7.95 6.49 8.10
CA ASN A 105 -7.62 7.36 9.23
C ASN A 105 -6.30 8.13 8.99
N ARG A 106 -6.21 8.78 7.83
CA ARG A 106 -5.00 9.45 7.33
C ARG A 106 -4.36 10.29 8.44
N ARG A 107 -3.10 10.00 8.74
CA ARG A 107 -2.32 10.75 9.71
C ARG A 107 -2.02 12.14 9.14
N ARG A 108 -2.32 13.16 9.93
CA ARG A 108 -2.17 14.57 9.58
C ARG A 108 -1.12 15.25 10.45
N LEU A 109 -0.55 16.36 9.98
CA LEU A 109 0.35 17.16 10.80
C LEU A 109 -0.39 17.72 12.04
N PRO A 110 0.21 17.69 13.24
CA PRO A 110 -0.43 18.18 14.47
C PRO A 110 -0.91 19.63 14.35
N ASP A 111 -0.10 20.48 13.73
CA ASP A 111 -0.36 21.92 13.60
C ASP A 111 -1.07 22.28 12.27
N SER A 112 -1.36 21.29 11.42
CA SER A 112 -2.08 21.53 10.17
C SER A 112 -2.82 20.29 9.68
N VAL A 113 -4.10 20.20 10.06
CA VAL A 113 -4.97 19.04 9.77
C VAL A 113 -5.29 18.82 8.29
N GLU A 114 -4.91 19.76 7.42
CA GLU A 114 -5.09 19.64 5.97
C GLU A 114 -4.00 18.76 5.35
N PHE A 115 -2.77 18.84 5.86
CA PHE A 115 -1.60 18.15 5.32
C PHE A 115 -1.41 16.78 5.94
N THR A 116 -0.93 15.86 5.12
CA THR A 116 -0.55 14.51 5.51
C THR A 116 0.80 14.54 6.22
N ASP A 117 0.93 13.78 7.31
CA ASP A 117 2.22 13.56 7.98
C ASP A 117 3.08 12.57 7.16
N LEU A 118 3.53 13.00 5.97
CA LEU A 118 4.35 12.19 5.07
C LEU A 118 5.65 11.73 5.74
N SER A 119 6.22 12.55 6.62
CA SER A 119 7.43 12.20 7.38
C SER A 119 7.22 10.93 8.21
N TRP A 120 6.07 10.80 8.88
CA TRP A 120 5.75 9.62 9.66
C TRP A 120 5.56 8.38 8.79
N TYR A 121 4.85 8.50 7.67
CA TYR A 121 4.69 7.38 6.73
C TYR A 121 6.03 6.93 6.16
N MET A 122 6.88 7.86 5.70
CA MET A 122 8.22 7.53 5.20
C MET A 122 9.06 6.81 6.26
N HIS A 123 9.06 7.28 7.52
CA HIS A 123 9.81 6.64 8.60
C HIS A 123 9.35 5.21 8.88
N THR A 124 8.06 4.90 8.66
CA THR A 124 7.51 3.57 8.98
C THR A 124 7.51 2.60 7.79
N LEU A 125 7.49 3.12 6.55
CA LEU A 125 7.45 2.35 5.32
C LEU A 125 8.84 2.15 4.69
N VAL A 126 9.69 3.18 4.64
CA VAL A 126 10.97 3.10 3.90
C VAL A 126 11.94 2.08 4.51
N PRO A 127 12.24 2.08 5.82
CA PRO A 127 13.21 1.14 6.38
C PRO A 127 12.93 -0.35 6.11
N PRO A 128 11.70 -0.88 6.31
CA PRO A 128 11.42 -2.27 5.96
C PRO A 128 11.47 -2.51 4.45
N LEU A 129 11.05 -1.57 3.62
CA LEU A 129 11.08 -1.73 2.16
C LEU A 129 12.52 -1.75 1.59
N LEU A 130 13.48 -1.09 2.24
CA LEU A 130 14.90 -1.23 1.89
C LEU A 130 15.38 -2.70 1.98
N THR A 131 14.83 -3.49 2.90
CA THR A 131 15.21 -4.90 3.07
C THR A 131 14.75 -5.81 1.91
N VAL A 132 13.79 -5.33 1.11
CA VAL A 132 13.26 -6.04 -0.07
C VAL A 132 13.58 -5.29 -1.37
N GLY A 133 14.66 -4.49 -1.36
CA GLY A 133 15.23 -3.93 -2.58
C GLY A 133 14.65 -2.59 -3.03
N LEU A 134 14.05 -1.80 -2.14
CA LEU A 134 13.69 -0.42 -2.43
C LEU A 134 14.92 0.37 -2.91
N LYS A 135 14.79 1.02 -4.07
CA LYS A 135 15.84 1.81 -4.73
C LYS A 135 15.62 3.31 -4.60
N SER A 136 14.37 3.75 -4.75
CA SER A 136 13.98 5.15 -4.67
C SER A 136 12.53 5.28 -4.24
N TYR A 137 12.18 6.44 -3.70
CA TYR A 137 10.80 6.81 -3.42
C TYR A 137 10.53 8.26 -3.77
N GLU A 138 9.28 8.58 -4.08
CA GLU A 138 8.74 9.93 -4.27
C GLU A 138 7.52 10.08 -3.34
N ALA A 139 7.35 11.24 -2.72
CA ALA A 139 6.24 11.48 -1.80
C ALA A 139 5.59 12.83 -2.11
N CYS A 140 4.28 12.82 -2.33
CA CYS A 140 3.51 13.97 -2.77
C CYS A 140 2.32 14.25 -1.84
N ASP A 141 2.00 15.52 -1.62
CA ASP A 141 0.75 15.99 -1.01
C ASP A 141 0.22 17.17 -1.84
N ILE A 142 -0.80 16.90 -2.64
CA ILE A 142 -1.35 17.81 -3.65
C ILE A 142 -2.74 18.26 -3.20
N GLY A 143 -2.99 19.56 -3.23
CA GLY A 143 -4.33 20.13 -3.03
C GLY A 143 -5.00 20.52 -4.34
N HIS A 144 -6.30 20.24 -4.43
CA HIS A 144 -7.19 20.58 -5.54
C HIS A 144 -8.25 21.62 -5.12
#